data_AF-A0A7Z9GUE7-F1
#
_entry.id   AF-A0A7Z9GUE7-F1
#
_cell.length_a   1.000
_cell.length_b   1.000
_cell.length_c   1.000
_cell.angle_alpha   90.00
_cell.angle_beta   90.00
_cell.angle_gamma   90.00
#
_symmetry.space_group_name_H-M   'P 1'
#
loop_
_entity.id
_entity.type
_entity.pdbx_description
1 polymer ?
#
loop_
_entity_poly.entity_id
_entity_poly.type
_entity_poly.pdbx_seq_one_letter_code
_entity_poly.pdbx_strand_id
1 'polypeptide(L)'
;MPRQTLSLLLVLVLWITTPVAAQNLLSQLPIDGTSVRFLMKFKTKGEDKEMTATGTLNISSVGKETVDQQPCRWIEIYYSVTVNDREIKMTEKLLIPEEFCQAGQAPLTHIVKAKAYIQRGNRDPEPLTDALDALVSPIPIVLYGALENQQPLAKKLVESKLGQLSCEGLQGDFKYQKEGRQVTCQVTTWRHQKAPFGIVQAELNDIKIGQQPAFSISLTLNAILKNTRSRLPDLK
;
A
#
# COMPACT_ATOMS: atom_id res chain seq x y z
N MET A 1 -1.85 -56.45 46.69
CA MET A 1 -1.01 -55.46 45.99
C MET A 1 -1.10 -55.70 44.48
N PRO A 2 -1.70 -54.79 43.71
CA PRO A 2 -1.35 -54.65 42.30
C PRO A 2 -0.79 -53.24 42.03
N ARG A 3 0.33 -53.22 41.30
CA ARG A 3 1.04 -52.01 40.83
C ARG A 3 0.15 -51.22 39.87
N GLN A 4 -0.22 -50.00 40.23
CA GLN A 4 -0.78 -49.02 39.30
C GLN A 4 0.38 -48.40 38.51
N THR A 5 0.49 -48.78 37.23
CA THR A 5 1.36 -48.12 36.26
C THR A 5 0.74 -46.80 35.82
N LEU A 6 1.55 -45.75 35.99
CA LEU A 6 1.46 -44.40 35.46
C LEU A 6 0.80 -44.31 34.06
N SER A 7 -0.15 -43.39 33.89
CA SER A 7 -0.45 -42.79 32.58
C SER A 7 -0.59 -41.30 32.78
N LEU A 8 0.56 -40.62 32.71
CA LEU A 8 0.67 -39.18 32.66
C LEU A 8 0.27 -38.74 31.24
N LEU A 9 -0.96 -38.27 31.07
CA LEU A 9 -1.44 -37.73 29.80
C LEU A 9 -0.86 -36.31 29.64
N LEU A 10 0.29 -36.22 28.97
CA LEU A 10 0.94 -34.96 28.63
C LEU A 10 0.14 -34.30 27.48
N VAL A 11 -0.78 -33.39 27.81
CA VAL A 11 -1.50 -32.57 26.82
C VAL A 11 -0.52 -31.51 26.28
N LEU A 12 0.13 -31.83 25.15
CA LEU A 12 0.87 -30.86 24.36
C LEU A 12 -0.13 -29.86 23.76
N VAL A 13 -0.33 -28.71 24.40
CA VAL A 13 -0.97 -27.55 23.76
C VAL A 13 0.02 -27.04 22.72
N LEU A 14 -0.06 -27.59 21.51
CA LEU A 14 0.57 -26.99 20.33
C LEU A 14 -0.09 -25.63 20.14
N TRP A 15 0.64 -24.57 20.50
CA TRP A 15 0.31 -23.22 20.08
C TRP A 15 0.40 -23.23 18.55
N ILE A 16 -0.75 -23.39 17.90
CA ILE A 16 -0.87 -23.17 16.46
C ILE A 16 -0.61 -21.68 16.29
N THR A 17 0.66 -21.31 16.10
CA THR A 17 1.00 -20.01 15.57
C THR A 17 0.41 -20.00 14.18
N THR A 18 -0.78 -19.43 14.01
CA THR A 18 -1.30 -19.16 12.67
C THR A 18 -0.21 -18.37 11.98
N PRO A 19 0.36 -18.86 10.86
CA PRO A 19 1.32 -18.08 10.12
C PRO A 19 0.64 -16.75 9.85
N VAL A 20 1.26 -15.66 10.31
CA VAL A 20 0.82 -14.32 9.95
C VAL A 20 0.93 -14.31 8.44
N ALA A 21 -0.22 -14.40 7.76
CA ALA A 21 -0.27 -14.29 6.31
C ALA A 21 0.56 -13.05 5.98
N ALA A 22 1.50 -13.18 5.05
CA ALA A 22 2.23 -12.03 4.57
C ALA A 22 1.21 -10.93 4.24
N GLN A 23 1.50 -9.65 4.51
CA GLN A 23 0.48 -8.61 4.26
C GLN A 23 1.07 -7.47 3.43
N ASN A 24 0.50 -7.31 2.24
CA ASN A 24 0.70 -6.21 1.31
C ASN A 24 0.00 -4.92 1.77
N LEU A 25 0.27 -3.79 1.12
CA LEU A 25 -0.41 -2.52 1.44
C LEU A 25 -1.93 -2.66 1.18
N LEU A 26 -2.34 -3.32 0.10
CA LEU A 26 -3.76 -3.62 -0.17
C LEU A 26 -4.22 -4.93 0.48
N SER A 27 -4.56 -4.86 1.77
CA SER A 27 -4.95 -6.05 2.55
C SER A 27 -6.40 -6.51 2.39
N GLN A 28 -7.27 -5.68 1.80
CA GLN A 28 -8.67 -6.00 1.52
C GLN A 28 -9.21 -5.18 0.34
N LEU A 29 -10.18 -5.69 -0.39
CA LEU A 29 -10.84 -4.94 -1.46
C LEU A 29 -12.19 -4.37 -0.98
N PRO A 30 -12.40 -3.03 -1.00
CA PRO A 30 -13.68 -2.46 -0.63
C PRO A 30 -14.74 -2.61 -1.73
N ILE A 31 -15.98 -2.27 -1.38
CA ILE A 31 -17.05 -2.15 -2.37
C ILE A 31 -16.69 -1.14 -3.46
N ASP A 32 -17.19 -1.38 -4.66
CA ASP A 32 -16.96 -0.50 -5.79
C ASP A 32 -17.47 0.93 -5.55
N GLY A 33 -16.78 1.90 -6.12
CA GLY A 33 -17.01 3.33 -5.87
C GLY A 33 -16.44 3.84 -4.54
N THR A 34 -15.72 3.02 -3.78
CA THR A 34 -15.04 3.46 -2.56
C THR A 34 -13.68 4.04 -2.86
N SER A 35 -13.38 5.19 -2.26
CA SER A 35 -12.05 5.80 -2.31
C SER A 35 -11.59 6.18 -0.91
N VAL A 36 -10.29 6.02 -0.65
CA VAL A 36 -9.63 6.50 0.56
C VAL A 36 -8.66 7.60 0.21
N ARG A 37 -8.60 8.64 1.04
CA ARG A 37 -7.60 9.71 0.94
C ARG A 37 -6.67 9.67 2.14
N PHE A 38 -5.38 9.56 1.87
CA PHE A 38 -4.31 9.73 2.84
C PHE A 38 -3.70 11.12 2.72
N LEU A 39 -3.38 11.72 3.86
CA LEU A 39 -2.43 12.83 3.91
C LEU A 39 -1.02 12.26 3.84
N MET A 40 -0.19 12.84 2.98
CA MET A 40 1.21 12.47 2.79
C MET A 40 2.12 13.52 3.40
N LYS A 41 3.14 13.11 4.15
CA LYS A 41 4.24 13.98 4.55
C LYS A 41 5.57 13.36 4.14
N PHE A 42 6.47 14.19 3.63
CA PHE A 42 7.82 13.78 3.25
C PHE A 42 8.82 14.30 4.28
N LYS A 43 9.85 13.51 4.56
CA LYS A 43 10.99 13.90 5.37
C LYS A 43 12.28 13.48 4.68
N THR A 44 13.15 14.43 4.34
CA THR A 44 14.49 14.14 3.82
C THR A 44 15.50 14.05 4.96
N LYS A 45 16.42 13.09 4.89
CA LYS A 45 17.54 12.98 5.86
C LYS A 45 18.74 13.74 5.27
N GLY A 46 18.99 14.96 5.74
CA GLY A 46 20.10 15.80 5.29
C GLY A 46 20.28 17.04 6.17
N GLU A 47 21.54 17.40 6.43
CA GLU A 47 21.98 18.44 7.38
C GLU A 47 21.28 19.78 7.12
N ASP A 48 20.63 20.32 8.16
CA ASP A 48 20.10 21.68 8.32
C ASP A 48 18.82 22.15 7.62
N LYS A 49 18.15 21.36 6.75
CA LYS A 49 16.78 21.70 6.31
C LYS A 49 15.87 20.48 6.18
N GLU A 50 14.96 20.30 7.14
CA GLU A 50 13.82 19.40 7.01
C GLU A 50 12.94 19.92 5.86
N MET A 51 13.03 19.31 4.68
CA MET A 51 12.08 19.61 3.60
C MET A 51 10.78 18.86 3.91
N THR A 52 9.85 19.53 4.58
CA THR A 52 8.47 19.06 4.72
C THR A 52 7.69 19.40 3.44
N ALA A 53 7.67 18.47 2.49
CA ALA A 53 6.65 18.47 1.45
C ALA A 53 5.37 17.82 2.00
N THR A 54 4.22 18.32 1.56
CA THR A 54 2.92 17.71 1.87
C THR A 54 2.21 17.34 0.57
N GLY A 55 1.37 16.33 0.66
CA GLY A 55 0.62 15.84 -0.48
C GLY A 55 -0.59 15.02 -0.06
N THR A 56 -1.27 14.46 -1.05
CA THR A 56 -2.36 13.53 -0.84
C THR A 56 -2.18 12.31 -1.73
N LEU A 57 -2.54 11.15 -1.21
CA LEU A 57 -2.66 9.90 -1.95
C LEU A 57 -4.11 9.45 -1.86
N ASN A 58 -4.72 9.16 -3.00
CA ASN A 58 -6.06 8.61 -3.08
C ASN A 58 -5.97 7.24 -3.72
N ILE A 59 -6.58 6.23 -3.10
CA ILE A 59 -6.68 4.87 -3.64
C ILE A 59 -8.16 4.57 -3.77
N SER A 60 -8.60 4.17 -4.96
CA SER A 60 -10.02 4.09 -5.30
C SER A 60 -10.33 2.79 -6.02
N SER A 61 -11.45 2.16 -5.67
CA SER A 61 -12.11 1.15 -6.50
C SER A 61 -13.13 1.87 -7.38
N VAL A 62 -12.97 1.82 -8.71
CA VAL A 62 -13.70 2.68 -9.66
C VAL A 62 -14.29 1.93 -10.86
N GLY A 63 -14.75 0.70 -10.64
CA GLY A 63 -15.42 -0.10 -11.66
C GLY A 63 -14.99 -1.56 -11.62
N LYS A 64 -15.82 -2.43 -12.17
CA LYS A 64 -15.55 -3.86 -12.34
C LYS A 64 -15.46 -4.21 -13.81
N GLU A 65 -14.70 -5.24 -14.12
CA GLU A 65 -14.65 -5.84 -15.45
C GLU A 65 -14.50 -7.36 -15.31
N THR A 66 -14.94 -8.12 -16.30
CA THR A 66 -14.67 -9.55 -16.39
C THR A 66 -13.73 -9.79 -17.56
N VAL A 67 -12.56 -10.36 -17.29
CA VAL A 67 -11.57 -10.73 -18.31
C VAL A 67 -11.34 -12.23 -18.20
N ASP A 68 -11.48 -12.96 -19.31
CA ASP A 68 -11.32 -14.41 -19.35
C ASP A 68 -12.13 -15.16 -18.27
N GLN A 69 -13.38 -14.71 -18.05
CA GLN A 69 -14.31 -15.22 -17.03
C GLN A 69 -13.87 -14.96 -15.58
N GLN A 70 -12.80 -14.21 -15.37
CA GLN A 70 -12.31 -13.82 -14.06
C GLN A 70 -12.82 -12.43 -13.67
N PRO A 71 -13.39 -12.25 -12.45
CA PRO A 71 -13.76 -10.94 -11.95
C PRO A 71 -12.51 -10.11 -11.65
N CYS A 72 -12.47 -8.91 -12.21
CA CYS A 72 -11.40 -7.93 -12.04
C CYS A 72 -11.94 -6.61 -11.52
N ARG A 73 -11.08 -5.87 -10.81
CA ARG A 73 -11.36 -4.54 -10.29
C ARG A 73 -10.46 -3.49 -10.88
N TRP A 74 -11.06 -2.36 -11.25
CA TRP A 74 -10.34 -1.13 -11.54
C TRP A 74 -9.92 -0.47 -10.24
N ILE A 75 -8.61 -0.45 -10.00
CA ILE A 75 -7.97 0.30 -8.93
C ILE A 75 -7.36 1.56 -9.52
N GLU A 76 -7.77 2.72 -9.03
CA GLU A 76 -7.20 4.02 -9.40
C GLU A 76 -6.41 4.60 -8.24
N ILE A 77 -5.15 4.91 -8.51
CA ILE A 77 -4.22 5.58 -7.59
C ILE A 77 -4.01 6.99 -8.11
N TYR A 78 -4.30 7.98 -7.27
CA TYR A 78 -4.08 9.39 -7.58
C TYR A 78 -3.26 10.01 -6.47
N TYR A 79 -2.10 10.58 -6.81
CA TYR A 79 -1.36 11.39 -5.85
C TYR A 79 -1.12 12.80 -6.37
N SER A 80 -1.07 13.74 -5.43
CA SER A 80 -0.65 15.11 -5.66
C SER A 80 0.34 15.50 -4.57
N VAL A 81 1.51 16.00 -4.96
CA VAL A 81 2.56 16.46 -4.05
C VAL A 81 3.05 17.82 -4.50
N THR A 82 3.21 18.74 -3.56
CA THR A 82 3.86 20.03 -3.83
C THR A 82 5.29 20.00 -3.32
N VAL A 83 6.25 20.20 -4.22
CA VAL A 83 7.68 20.30 -3.90
C VAL A 83 8.21 21.62 -4.45
N ASN A 84 8.77 22.48 -3.59
CA ASN A 84 9.28 23.81 -3.98
C ASN A 84 8.27 24.61 -4.81
N ASP A 85 7.04 24.72 -4.32
CA ASP A 85 5.89 25.41 -4.96
C ASP A 85 5.47 24.85 -6.33
N ARG A 86 5.97 23.67 -6.71
CA ARG A 86 5.56 22.96 -7.93
C ARG A 86 4.73 21.74 -7.57
N GLU A 87 3.50 21.73 -8.04
CA GLU A 87 2.61 20.57 -7.89
C GLU A 87 2.94 19.50 -8.94
N ILE A 88 3.08 18.27 -8.49
CA ILE A 88 3.18 17.08 -9.33
C ILE A 88 1.97 16.22 -9.01
N LYS A 89 1.15 15.97 -10.03
CA LYS A 89 0.01 15.06 -9.96
C LYS A 89 0.31 13.84 -10.80
N MET A 90 -0.16 12.69 -10.34
CA MET A 90 -0.12 11.47 -11.14
C MET A 90 -1.39 10.69 -10.89
N THR A 91 -1.91 10.10 -11.97
CA THR A 91 -3.09 9.24 -11.93
C THR A 91 -2.78 7.96 -12.65
N GLU A 92 -3.08 6.84 -12.00
CA GLU A 92 -2.82 5.51 -12.53
C GLU A 92 -4.06 4.66 -12.34
N LYS A 93 -4.47 3.95 -13.38
CA LYS A 93 -5.66 3.09 -13.38
C LYS A 93 -5.26 1.71 -13.86
N LEU A 94 -5.52 0.73 -13.00
CA LEU A 94 -5.03 -0.64 -13.12
C LEU A 94 -6.21 -1.61 -13.01
N LEU A 95 -6.28 -2.58 -13.92
CA LEU A 95 -7.23 -3.67 -13.84
C LEU A 95 -6.54 -4.88 -13.23
N ILE A 96 -7.03 -5.33 -12.07
CA ILE A 96 -6.41 -6.39 -11.29
C ILE A 96 -7.49 -7.43 -10.96
N PRO A 97 -7.24 -8.74 -11.11
CA PRO A 97 -8.19 -9.75 -10.68
C PRO A 97 -8.47 -9.65 -9.18
N GLU A 98 -9.75 -9.77 -8.79
CA GLU A 98 -10.18 -9.49 -7.41
C GLU A 98 -9.54 -10.45 -6.40
N GLU A 99 -9.19 -11.67 -6.81
CA GLU A 99 -8.52 -12.66 -5.96
C GLU A 99 -7.13 -12.21 -5.48
N PHE A 100 -6.42 -11.39 -6.27
CA PHE A 100 -5.10 -10.88 -5.91
C PHE A 100 -5.15 -9.58 -5.11
N CYS A 101 -6.33 -9.00 -4.89
CA CYS A 101 -6.53 -7.78 -4.08
C CYS A 101 -6.81 -8.10 -2.61
N GLN A 102 -6.10 -9.10 -2.07
CA GLN A 102 -6.27 -9.61 -0.71
C GLN A 102 -4.93 -9.65 0.03
N ALA A 103 -5.00 -9.71 1.36
CA ALA A 103 -3.81 -9.81 2.21
C ALA A 103 -2.86 -10.94 1.76
N GLY A 104 -1.61 -10.57 1.47
CA GLY A 104 -0.53 -11.50 1.16
C GLY A 104 -0.38 -11.91 -0.28
N GLN A 105 -1.33 -11.51 -1.12
CA GLN A 105 -1.21 -11.66 -2.56
C GLN A 105 -0.30 -10.58 -3.15
N ALA A 106 0.13 -10.75 -4.40
CA ALA A 106 0.99 -9.81 -5.11
C ALA A 106 0.25 -9.15 -6.28
N PRO A 107 -0.71 -8.23 -6.04
CA PRO A 107 -1.54 -7.67 -7.11
C PRO A 107 -0.74 -7.02 -8.24
N LEU A 108 0.46 -6.49 -7.96
CA LEU A 108 1.37 -5.94 -8.95
C LEU A 108 1.73 -6.92 -10.08
N THR A 109 1.88 -8.22 -9.81
CA THR A 109 2.27 -9.24 -10.81
C THR A 109 1.10 -9.76 -11.63
N HIS A 110 -0.13 -9.33 -11.33
CA HIS A 110 -1.37 -9.80 -11.96
C HIS A 110 -2.15 -8.67 -12.63
N ILE A 111 -1.50 -7.56 -12.95
CA ILE A 111 -2.14 -6.44 -13.66
C ILE A 111 -2.46 -6.86 -15.10
N VAL A 112 -3.75 -6.79 -15.45
CA VAL A 112 -4.26 -7.15 -16.79
C VAL A 112 -4.22 -5.96 -17.74
N LYS A 113 -4.56 -4.76 -17.24
CA LYS A 113 -4.52 -3.49 -17.98
C LYS A 113 -3.96 -2.39 -17.10
N ALA A 114 -3.16 -1.49 -17.66
CA ALA A 114 -2.66 -0.32 -16.97
C ALA A 114 -2.67 0.90 -17.88
N LYS A 115 -3.07 2.06 -17.34
CA LYS A 115 -2.75 3.37 -17.91
C LYS A 115 -2.32 4.30 -16.79
N ALA A 116 -1.35 5.14 -17.09
CA ALA A 116 -0.81 6.11 -16.17
C ALA A 116 -0.58 7.43 -16.88
N TYR A 117 -0.80 8.52 -16.15
CA TYR A 117 -0.61 9.88 -16.62
C TYR A 117 0.06 10.70 -15.53
N ILE A 118 1.02 11.51 -15.92
CA ILE A 118 1.70 12.46 -15.04
C ILE A 118 1.40 13.89 -15.50
N GLN A 119 1.17 14.78 -14.54
CA GLN A 119 0.95 16.19 -14.78
C GLN A 119 1.90 17.00 -13.88
N ARG A 120 2.68 17.89 -14.50
CA ARG A 120 3.72 18.67 -13.81
C ARG A 120 3.40 20.15 -13.90
N GLY A 121 3.03 20.75 -12.78
CA GLY A 121 2.50 22.11 -12.72
C GLY A 121 1.21 22.24 -13.53
N ASN A 122 1.11 23.32 -14.31
CA ASN A 122 -0.07 23.63 -15.12
C ASN A 122 -0.01 23.04 -16.54
N ARG A 123 0.89 22.09 -16.81
CA ARG A 123 0.96 21.42 -18.12
C ARG A 123 -0.18 20.42 -18.30
N ASP A 124 -0.46 20.04 -19.54
CA ASP A 124 -1.38 18.95 -19.83
C ASP A 124 -0.83 17.61 -19.30
N PRO A 125 -1.69 16.68 -18.84
CA PRO A 125 -1.26 15.33 -18.46
C PRO A 125 -0.65 14.58 -19.65
N GLU A 126 0.51 13.99 -19.44
CA GLU A 126 1.22 13.17 -20.42
C GLU A 126 1.19 11.69 -20.01
N PRO A 127 1.09 10.73 -20.96
CA PRO A 127 1.17 9.31 -20.64
C PRO A 127 2.50 8.96 -19.95
N LEU A 128 2.43 8.09 -18.94
CA LEU A 128 3.59 7.55 -18.25
C LEU A 128 3.76 6.07 -18.61
N THR A 129 4.74 5.77 -19.47
CA THR A 129 4.96 4.42 -20.01
C THR A 129 5.55 3.43 -19.00
N ASP A 130 6.29 3.94 -18.02
CA ASP A 130 7.04 3.12 -17.03
C ASP A 130 6.40 3.15 -15.64
N ALA A 131 5.08 3.30 -15.56
CA ALA A 131 4.37 3.45 -14.28
C ALA A 131 4.44 2.20 -13.36
N LEU A 132 4.84 1.04 -13.89
CA LEU A 132 5.07 -0.16 -13.07
C LEU A 132 6.52 -0.25 -12.55
N ASP A 133 7.35 0.74 -12.85
CA ASP A 133 8.72 0.85 -12.35
C ASP A 133 8.76 1.65 -11.04
N ALA A 134 9.31 1.04 -9.97
CA ALA A 134 9.34 1.68 -8.65
C ALA A 134 10.29 2.88 -8.59
N LEU A 135 11.16 3.03 -9.61
CA LEU A 135 12.02 4.19 -9.79
C LEU A 135 11.25 5.41 -10.31
N VAL A 136 10.04 5.19 -10.83
CA VAL A 136 9.23 6.19 -11.54
C VAL A 136 7.89 6.43 -10.84
N SER A 137 7.31 5.39 -10.23
CA SER A 137 5.99 5.40 -9.63
C SER A 137 5.98 4.81 -8.21
N PRO A 138 5.10 5.29 -7.30
CA PRO A 138 4.83 4.63 -6.03
C PRO A 138 3.97 3.35 -6.18
N ILE A 139 3.41 3.03 -7.36
CA ILE A 139 2.60 1.80 -7.60
C ILE A 139 3.27 0.58 -6.99
N PRO A 140 4.56 0.30 -7.27
CA PRO A 140 5.11 -0.97 -6.85
C PRO A 140 5.18 -1.10 -5.34
N ILE A 141 5.27 0.01 -4.59
CA ILE A 141 5.21 -0.01 -3.12
C ILE A 141 3.77 -0.20 -2.65
N VAL A 142 2.79 0.43 -3.30
CA VAL A 142 1.36 0.32 -2.96
C VAL A 142 0.77 -1.05 -3.28
N LEU A 143 1.19 -1.64 -4.39
CA LEU A 143 0.69 -2.93 -4.87
C LEU A 143 1.68 -4.07 -4.63
N TYR A 144 2.76 -3.81 -3.90
CA TYR A 144 3.75 -4.82 -3.60
C TYR A 144 3.08 -6.01 -2.91
N GLY A 145 3.61 -7.21 -3.15
CA GLY A 145 3.19 -8.40 -2.44
C GLY A 145 3.64 -8.41 -0.98
N ALA A 146 4.00 -9.60 -0.51
CA ALA A 146 4.61 -9.80 0.78
C ALA A 146 5.88 -8.95 0.94
N LEU A 147 5.98 -8.16 2.01
CA LEU A 147 7.25 -7.54 2.42
C LEU A 147 8.25 -8.64 2.84
N GLU A 148 9.54 -8.39 2.70
CA GLU A 148 10.58 -9.23 3.28
C GLU A 148 10.69 -8.99 4.79
N ASN A 149 11.25 -9.95 5.54
CA ASN A 149 11.55 -9.81 6.98
C ASN A 149 10.37 -9.28 7.82
N GLN A 150 9.16 -9.76 7.53
CA GLN A 150 7.96 -9.29 8.20
C GLN A 150 7.95 -9.63 9.69
N GLN A 151 7.65 -8.63 10.50
CA GLN A 151 7.47 -8.76 11.94
C GLN A 151 6.19 -8.05 12.38
N PRO A 152 5.27 -8.75 13.07
CA PRO A 152 4.16 -8.11 13.74
C PRO A 152 4.67 -7.12 14.79
N LEU A 153 3.97 -6.00 14.93
CA LEU A 153 4.22 -5.03 15.99
C LEU A 153 3.08 -5.09 17.01
N ALA A 154 3.36 -4.64 18.23
CA ALA A 154 2.33 -4.45 19.24
C ALA A 154 1.23 -3.53 18.70
N LYS A 155 -0.04 -3.86 18.98
CA LYS A 155 -1.17 -3.00 18.59
C LYS A 155 -0.97 -1.60 19.17
N LYS A 156 -1.33 -0.58 18.40
CA LYS A 156 -1.32 0.81 18.87
C LYS A 156 -2.63 1.51 18.56
N LEU A 157 -2.98 2.48 19.39
CA LEU A 157 -4.06 3.40 19.07
C LEU A 157 -3.61 4.37 17.98
N VAL A 158 -4.33 4.41 16.88
CA VAL A 158 -4.12 5.34 15.77
C VAL A 158 -5.31 6.27 15.69
N GLU A 159 -5.06 7.57 15.81
CA GLU A 159 -6.06 8.59 15.56
C GLU A 159 -6.16 8.85 14.05
N SER A 160 -7.38 8.86 13.54
CA SER A 160 -7.67 9.13 12.13
C SER A 160 -9.06 9.72 11.99
N LYS A 161 -9.49 9.94 10.75
CA LYS A 161 -10.87 10.40 10.47
C LYS A 161 -11.92 9.31 10.66
N LEU A 162 -11.52 8.09 11.00
CA LEU A 162 -12.38 7.02 11.51
C LEU A 162 -12.51 7.03 13.05
N GLY A 163 -11.94 8.04 13.71
CA GLY A 163 -11.77 8.06 15.17
C GLY A 163 -10.48 7.37 15.60
N GLN A 164 -10.40 7.09 16.90
CA GLN A 164 -9.28 6.36 17.49
C GLN A 164 -9.50 4.86 17.35
N LEU A 165 -8.59 4.16 16.66
CA LEU A 165 -8.69 2.73 16.37
C LEU A 165 -7.48 1.98 16.95
N SER A 166 -7.72 0.82 17.58
CA SER A 166 -6.65 -0.10 17.97
C SER A 166 -6.18 -0.89 16.76
N CYS A 167 -5.13 -0.42 16.11
CA CYS A 167 -4.63 -0.97 14.85
C CYS A 167 -3.58 -2.06 15.05
N GLU A 168 -3.61 -3.06 14.18
CA GLU A 168 -2.58 -4.09 14.07
C GLU A 168 -1.39 -3.54 13.30
N GLY A 169 -0.20 -3.70 13.87
CA GLY A 169 1.03 -3.21 13.28
C GLY A 169 1.79 -4.31 12.57
N LEU A 170 2.35 -3.99 11.42
CA LEU A 170 3.30 -4.85 10.70
C LEU A 170 4.43 -4.01 10.17
N GLN A 171 5.66 -4.50 10.35
CA GLN A 171 6.85 -3.93 9.74
C GLN A 171 7.51 -4.98 8.83
N GLY A 172 8.09 -4.53 7.73
CA GLY A 172 8.90 -5.37 6.86
C GLY A 172 9.72 -4.51 5.90
N ASP A 173 10.51 -5.16 5.07
CA ASP A 173 11.38 -4.52 4.10
C ASP A 173 10.80 -4.64 2.69
N PHE A 174 10.75 -3.52 1.98
CA PHE A 174 10.47 -3.48 0.56
C PHE A 174 11.78 -3.40 -0.22
N LYS A 175 11.90 -4.24 -1.25
CA LYS A 175 13.01 -4.20 -2.20
C LYS A 175 12.48 -4.34 -3.62
N TYR A 176 12.94 -3.46 -4.48
CA TYR A 176 12.72 -3.51 -5.92
C TYR A 176 14.04 -3.30 -6.64
N GLN A 177 14.32 -4.10 -7.66
CA GLN A 177 15.52 -3.97 -8.47
C GLN A 177 15.17 -4.10 -9.95
N LYS A 178 15.72 -3.19 -10.76
CA LYS A 178 15.62 -3.22 -12.21
C LYS A 178 16.88 -2.57 -12.81
N GLU A 179 17.47 -3.23 -13.81
CA GLU A 179 18.61 -2.69 -14.59
C GLU A 179 19.76 -2.15 -13.70
N GLY A 180 20.11 -2.87 -12.64
CA GLY A 180 21.18 -2.50 -11.71
C GLY A 180 20.86 -1.36 -10.75
N ARG A 181 19.65 -0.78 -10.82
CA ARG A 181 19.13 0.20 -9.86
C ARG A 181 18.22 -0.49 -8.85
N GLN A 182 18.27 -0.02 -7.61
CA GLN A 182 17.49 -0.57 -6.51
C GLN A 182 16.69 0.52 -5.79
N VAL A 183 15.47 0.18 -5.42
CA VAL A 183 14.68 0.88 -4.40
C VAL A 183 14.61 -0.01 -3.18
N THR A 184 14.98 0.54 -2.03
CA THR A 184 14.78 -0.13 -0.73
C THR A 184 14.09 0.82 0.23
N CYS A 185 13.19 0.30 1.05
CA CYS A 185 12.64 1.03 2.18
C CYS A 185 12.12 0.06 3.25
N GLN A 186 12.09 0.53 4.49
CA GLN A 186 11.38 -0.18 5.54
C GLN A 186 9.94 0.32 5.57
N VAL A 187 8.98 -0.59 5.48
CA VAL A 187 7.56 -0.29 5.47
C VAL A 187 6.96 -0.69 6.80
N THR A 188 6.31 0.25 7.48
CA THR A 188 5.47 -0.01 8.66
C THR A 188 4.04 0.34 8.33
N THR A 189 3.10 -0.54 8.64
CA THR A 189 1.67 -0.33 8.41
C THR A 189 0.89 -0.52 9.71
N TRP A 190 -0.19 0.25 9.85
CA TRP A 190 -1.15 0.13 10.92
C TRP A 190 -2.54 -0.06 10.33
N ARG A 191 -3.09 -1.25 10.57
CA ARG A 191 -4.27 -1.77 9.88
C ARG A 191 -5.47 -1.94 10.79
N HIS A 192 -6.65 -1.77 10.21
CA HIS A 192 -7.92 -2.00 10.90
C HIS A 192 -9.03 -2.33 9.90
N GLN A 193 -9.88 -3.31 10.23
CA GLN A 193 -10.98 -3.78 9.35
C GLN A 193 -12.00 -2.70 8.93
N LYS A 194 -12.11 -1.62 9.71
CA LYS A 194 -12.97 -0.46 9.39
C LYS A 194 -12.41 0.43 8.27
N ALA A 195 -11.12 0.37 8.00
CA ALA A 195 -10.50 1.15 6.93
C ALA A 195 -10.71 0.43 5.59
N PRO A 196 -11.27 1.08 4.56
CA PRO A 196 -11.24 0.53 3.21
C PRO A 196 -9.78 0.31 2.80
N PHE A 197 -9.51 -0.76 2.06
CA PHE A 197 -8.14 -1.25 1.77
C PHE A 197 -7.32 -1.70 3.00
N GLY A 198 -7.87 -1.57 4.20
CA GLY A 198 -7.35 -2.11 5.45
C GLY A 198 -6.27 -1.26 6.13
N ILE A 199 -5.87 -0.12 5.56
CA ILE A 199 -4.82 0.75 6.11
C ILE A 199 -5.39 2.01 6.74
N VAL A 200 -4.96 2.28 7.97
CA VAL A 200 -5.22 3.53 8.67
C VAL A 200 -3.99 4.45 8.61
N GLN A 201 -2.79 3.89 8.76
CA GLN A 201 -1.53 4.63 8.69
C GLN A 201 -0.44 3.76 8.05
N ALA A 202 0.47 4.37 7.31
CA ALA A 202 1.68 3.70 6.83
C ALA A 202 2.89 4.65 6.90
N GLU A 203 4.06 4.10 7.15
CA GLU A 203 5.34 4.80 7.19
C GLU A 203 6.30 4.05 6.26
N LEU A 204 6.91 4.77 5.32
CA LEU A 204 7.94 4.26 4.42
C LEU A 204 9.23 4.97 4.81
N ASN A 205 10.09 4.29 5.56
CA ASN A 205 11.28 4.85 6.15
C ASN A 205 12.54 4.54 5.34
N ASP A 206 13.48 5.48 5.35
CA ASP A 206 14.79 5.39 4.70
C ASP A 206 14.68 4.88 3.24
N ILE A 207 13.73 5.44 2.48
CA ILE A 207 13.58 5.17 1.06
C ILE A 207 14.86 5.59 0.35
N LYS A 208 15.56 4.62 -0.22
CA LYS A 208 16.79 4.80 -0.99
C LYS A 208 16.52 4.48 -2.45
N ILE A 209 16.82 5.42 -3.33
CA ILE A 209 16.69 5.28 -4.78
C ILE A 209 18.06 5.56 -5.41
N GLY A 210 18.79 4.50 -5.76
CA GLY A 210 20.17 4.65 -6.25
C GLY A 210 21.07 5.40 -5.27
N GLN A 211 21.72 6.49 -5.72
CA GLN A 211 22.62 7.32 -4.91
C GLN A 211 21.92 8.56 -4.29
N GLN A 212 20.60 8.71 -4.42
CA GLN A 212 19.89 9.86 -3.87
C GLN A 212 19.87 9.84 -2.33
N PRO A 213 19.83 11.01 -1.67
CA PRO A 213 19.62 11.09 -0.23
C PRO A 213 18.36 10.32 0.19
N ALA A 214 18.45 9.58 1.28
CA ALA A 214 17.31 8.84 1.79
C ALA A 214 16.22 9.80 2.28
N PHE A 215 14.97 9.42 2.06
CA PHE A 215 13.81 10.15 2.54
C PHE A 215 12.77 9.20 3.11
N SER A 216 11.78 9.73 3.82
CA SER A 216 10.70 8.96 4.41
C SER A 216 9.35 9.57 4.04
N ILE A 217 8.33 8.74 3.93
CA ILE A 217 6.95 9.14 3.66
C ILE A 217 6.05 8.63 4.79
N SER A 218 5.24 9.51 5.36
CA SER A 218 4.14 9.10 6.24
C SER A 218 2.79 9.29 5.55
N LEU A 219 1.91 8.31 5.71
CA LEU A 219 0.55 8.25 5.17
C LEU A 219 -0.43 8.12 6.34
N THR A 220 -1.42 9.02 6.43
CA THR A 220 -2.49 8.94 7.45
C THR A 220 -3.86 9.06 6.81
N LEU A 221 -4.75 8.10 7.08
CA LEU A 221 -6.10 8.07 6.54
C LEU A 221 -6.90 9.29 7.00
N ASN A 222 -7.36 10.08 6.03
CA ASN A 222 -8.00 11.38 6.25
C ASN A 222 -9.40 11.50 5.63
N ALA A 223 -9.77 10.66 4.66
CA ALA A 223 -11.15 10.62 4.22
C ALA A 223 -11.50 9.27 3.61
N ILE A 224 -12.80 8.96 3.66
CA ILE A 224 -13.43 7.90 2.87
C ILE A 224 -14.49 8.57 2.03
N LEU A 225 -14.40 8.39 0.72
CA LEU A 225 -15.33 8.89 -0.27
C LEU A 225 -16.12 7.72 -0.85
N LYS A 226 -17.41 7.92 -1.06
CA LYS A 226 -18.33 6.95 -1.67
C LYS A 226 -18.77 7.45 -3.04
N ASN A 227 -19.24 6.53 -3.88
CA ASN A 227 -19.71 6.82 -5.24
C ASN A 227 -18.62 7.49 -6.11
N THR A 228 -17.35 7.17 -5.84
CA THR A 228 -16.21 7.67 -6.61
C THR A 228 -16.24 7.06 -7.99
N ARG A 229 -16.03 7.91 -9.01
CA ARG A 229 -15.87 7.48 -10.40
C ARG A 229 -14.43 7.66 -10.83
N SER A 230 -14.04 6.91 -11.85
CA SER A 230 -12.73 7.01 -12.49
C SER A 230 -12.43 8.46 -12.90
N ARG A 231 -11.23 8.94 -12.60
CA ARG A 231 -10.71 10.23 -13.10
C ARG A 231 -10.24 10.12 -14.55
N LEU A 232 -9.82 8.93 -14.94
CA LEU A 232 -9.41 8.63 -16.31
C LEU A 232 -10.62 8.13 -17.13
N PRO A 233 -10.65 8.38 -18.46
CA PRO A 233 -11.63 7.75 -19.33
C PRO A 233 -11.50 6.22 -19.28
N ASP A 234 -12.52 5.49 -19.73
CA ASP A 234 -12.48 4.04 -19.77
C ASP A 234 -11.39 3.53 -20.71
N LEU A 235 -10.73 2.45 -20.28
CA LEU A 235 -9.67 1.84 -21.06
C LEU A 235 -10.35 0.94 -22.10
N LYS A 236 -10.47 1.44 -23.34
CA LYS A 236 -10.76 0.61 -24.50
C LYS A 236 -9.65 -0.41 -24.70
#